data_AF-A0A929IM30-F1
#
_entry.id   AF-A0A929IM30-F1
#
_cell.length_a   1.000
_cell.length_b   1.000
_cell.length_c   1.000
_cell.angle_alpha   90.00
_cell.angle_beta   90.00
_cell.angle_gamma   90.00
#
_symmetry.space_group_name_H-M   'P 1'
#
loop_
_entity.id
_entity.type
_entity.pdbx_description
1 polymer ?
#
loop_
_entity_poly.entity_id
_entity_poly.type
_entity_poly.pdbx_seq_one_letter_code
_entity_poly.pdbx_strand_id
1 'polypeptide(L)' 'MATNAELAAKLLRNAGDFFRNIGANTPGIKDQMEQNARTYDIVANWLEEDPTGEAPISADEDEDEDED' A
#
# COMPACT_ATOMS: atom_id res chain seq x y z
N MET A 1 -2.47 24.24 5.07
CA MET A 1 -3.41 23.27 4.47
C MET A 1 -2.58 22.12 3.94
N ALA A 2 -3.02 20.88 4.11
CA ALA A 2 -2.31 19.74 3.53
C ALA A 2 -2.45 19.73 2.01
N THR A 3 -1.43 19.27 1.31
CA THR A 3 -1.45 18.98 -0.13
C THR A 3 -2.21 17.68 -0.40
N ASN A 4 -2.59 17.46 -1.66
CA ASN A 4 -3.24 16.21 -2.06
C ASN A 4 -2.32 15.00 -1.82
N ALA A 5 -1.01 15.14 -2.03
CA ALA A 5 -0.03 14.11 -1.76
C ALA A 5 0.03 13.75 -0.27
N GLU A 6 0.07 14.75 0.61
CA GLU A 6 0.05 14.53 2.07
C GLU A 6 -1.25 13.87 2.53
N LEU A 7 -2.40 14.24 1.96
CA LEU A 7 -3.69 13.60 2.26
C LEU A 7 -3.71 12.13 1.81
N ALA A 8 -3.23 11.85 0.59
CA ALA A 8 -3.18 10.51 0.04
C ALA A 8 -2.20 9.61 0.80
N ALA A 9 -1.02 10.10 1.16
CA ALA A 9 -0.07 9.36 1.98
C ALA A 9 -0.68 8.97 3.33
N LYS A 10 -1.33 9.92 4.00
CA LYS A 10 -2.07 9.66 5.24
C LYS A 10 -3.17 8.61 5.07
N LEU A 11 -3.88 8.63 3.95
CA LEU A 11 -4.91 7.63 3.66
C LEU A 11 -4.30 6.23 3.50
N LEU A 12 -3.18 6.11 2.78
CA LEU A 12 -2.44 4.85 2.61
C LEU A 12 -1.94 4.30 3.97
N ARG A 13 -1.40 5.16 4.85
CA ARG A 13 -1.03 4.77 6.22
C ARG A 13 -2.20 4.18 7.00
N ASN A 14 -3.34 4.87 6.98
CA ASN A 14 -4.55 4.40 7.65
C ASN A 14 -5.04 3.05 7.09
N ALA A 15 -4.89 2.83 5.78
CA ALA A 15 -5.19 1.54 5.17
C ALA A 15 -4.23 0.44 5.66
N GLY A 16 -2.93 0.73 5.78
CA GLY A 16 -1.95 -0.18 6.40
C GLY A 16 -2.34 -0.58 7.82
N ASP A 17 -2.72 0.39 8.66
CA ASP A 17 -3.20 0.14 10.02
C ASP A 17 -4.50 -0.68 10.05
N PHE A 18 -5.40 -0.44 9.10
CA PHE A 18 -6.62 -1.23 8.95
C PHE A 18 -6.30 -2.72 8.70
N PHE A 19 -5.38 -3.03 7.79
CA PHE A 19 -4.97 -4.41 7.54
C PHE A 19 -4.31 -5.05 8.77
N ARG A 20 -3.42 -4.33 9.47
CA ARG A 20 -2.84 -4.82 10.74
C ARG A 20 -3.91 -5.15 11.77
N ASN A 21 -4.92 -4.31 11.89
CA ASN A 21 -6.04 -4.53 12.81
C ASN A 21 -6.86 -5.77 12.42
N ILE A 22 -7.10 -6.02 11.14
CA ILE A 22 -7.74 -7.27 10.67
C ILE A 22 -6.88 -8.48 11.04
N GLY A 23 -5.59 -8.44 10.71
CA GLY A 23 -4.65 -9.52 10.96
C GLY A 23 -4.48 -9.86 12.44
N ALA A 24 -4.54 -8.86 13.32
CA ALA A 24 -4.46 -9.04 14.77
C ALA A 24 -5.62 -9.87 15.32
N ASN A 25 -6.81 -9.76 14.73
CA ASN A 25 -8.01 -10.46 15.19
C ASN A 25 -8.27 -11.78 14.43
N THR A 26 -7.53 -12.05 13.36
CA THR A 26 -7.77 -13.20 12.47
C THR A 26 -6.46 -13.95 12.19
N PRO A 27 -6.01 -14.84 13.12
CA PRO A 27 -4.69 -15.46 13.04
C PRO A 27 -4.40 -16.19 11.72
N GLY A 28 -5.42 -16.77 11.07
CA GLY A 28 -5.26 -17.49 9.81
C GLY A 28 -4.87 -16.63 8.60
N ILE A 29 -5.03 -15.31 8.69
CA ILE A 29 -4.67 -14.36 7.61
C ILE A 29 -3.67 -13.30 8.09
N LYS A 30 -3.13 -13.43 9.31
CA LYS A 30 -2.26 -12.41 9.91
C LYS A 30 -1.10 -12.03 8.99
N ASP A 31 -0.38 -13.02 8.47
CA ASP A 31 0.82 -12.77 7.66
C ASP A 31 0.48 -12.18 6.28
N GLN A 32 -0.68 -12.52 5.72
CA GLN A 32 -1.21 -11.92 4.49
C GLN A 32 -1.58 -10.46 4.72
N MET A 33 -2.32 -10.17 5.80
CA MET A 33 -2.70 -8.80 6.14
C MET A 33 -1.47 -7.95 6.49
N GLU A 34 -0.45 -8.51 7.11
CA GLU A 34 0.81 -7.81 7.36
C GLU A 34 1.57 -7.52 6.06
N GLN A 35 1.55 -8.43 5.07
CA GLN A 35 2.07 -8.15 3.73
C GLN A 35 1.30 -7.01 3.06
N ASN A 36 -0.04 -7.07 3.06
CA ASN A 36 -0.86 -5.99 2.52
C ASN A 36 -0.51 -4.66 3.19
N ALA A 37 -0.47 -4.61 4.52
CA ALA A 37 -0.14 -3.40 5.27
C ALA A 37 1.22 -2.81 4.87
N ARG A 38 2.25 -3.66 4.70
CA ARG A 38 3.57 -3.24 4.23
C ARG A 38 3.53 -2.62 2.84
N THR A 39 2.74 -3.17 1.90
CA THR A 39 2.59 -2.59 0.56
C THR A 39 2.05 -1.16 0.63
N TYR A 40 1.01 -0.93 1.43
CA TYR A 40 0.46 0.44 1.62
C TYR A 40 1.49 1.39 2.23
N ASP A 41 2.29 0.92 3.20
CA ASP A 41 3.35 1.74 3.80
C ASP A 41 4.47 2.11 2.82
N ILE A 42 4.84 1.19 1.92
CA ILE A 42 5.85 1.43 0.90
C ILE A 42 5.37 2.51 -0.07
N VAL A 43 4.12 2.42 -0.57
CA VAL A 43 3.56 3.43 -1.47
C VAL A 43 3.39 4.78 -0.76
N ALA A 44 3.00 4.76 0.52
CA ALA A 44 2.94 5.98 1.33
C ALA A 44 4.31 6.64 1.46
N ASN A 45 5.38 5.87 1.68
CA ASN A 45 6.75 6.39 1.71
C ASN A 45 7.11 7.05 0.37
N TRP A 46 6.86 6.39 -0.77
CA TRP A 46 7.19 6.96 -2.09
C TRP A 46 6.48 8.30 -2.31
N LEU A 47 5.19 8.38 -1.96
CA LEU A 47 4.41 9.59 -2.13
C LEU A 47 4.86 10.72 -1.18
N GLU A 48 5.36 10.39 0.01
CA GLU A 48 5.91 11.35 0.98
C GLU A 48 7.30 11.86 0.55
N GLU A 49 8.13 11.00 -0.05
CA GLU A 49 9.51 11.31 -0.44
C GLU A 49 9.59 12.03 -1.80
N ASP A 50 8.92 11.50 -2.82
CA ASP A 50 8.83 12.09 -4.16
C ASP A 50 7.44 11.83 -4.76
N PRO A 51 6.48 12.75 -4.54
CA PRO A 51 5.11 12.55 -5.00
C PRO A 51 4.94 12.51 -6.53
N THR A 52 6.01 12.79 -7.28
CA THR A 52 6.04 12.76 -8.74
C THR A 52 7.05 11.75 -9.29
N GLY A 53 7.70 10.98 -8.41
CA GLY A 53 8.70 9.98 -8.76
C GLY A 53 8.08 8.77 -9.45
N GLU A 54 8.88 8.09 -10.27
CA GLU A 54 8.51 6.80 -10.83
C GLU A 54 8.53 5.73 -9.73
N ALA A 55 7.47 4.94 -9.65
CA ALA A 55 7.45 3.80 -8.74
C ALA A 55 8.45 2.73 -9.23
N PRO A 56 9.15 2.01 -8.34
CA PRO A 56 10.07 0.93 -8.71
C PRO A 56 9.33 -0.36 -9.15
N ILE A 57 8.06 -0.24 -9.50
CA ILE A 57 7.19 -1.31 -9.99
C ILE A 57 6.62 -0.86 -11.34
N SER A 58 6.64 -1.75 -12.32
CA SER A 58 6.03 -1.49 -13.63
C SER A 58 4.51 -1.57 -13.46
N ALA A 59 3.78 -0.53 -13.89
CA ALA A 59 2.31 -0.55 -13.84
C ALA A 59 1.69 -1.62 -14.77
N ASP A 60 2.48 -2.16 -15.70
CA ASP A 60 2.05 -3.10 -16.74
C ASP A 60 2.20 -4.59 -16.34
N GLU A 61 2.81 -4.90 -15.18
CA GLU A 61 3.08 -6.29 -14.77
C GLU A 61 1.85 -7.07 -14.27
N ASP A 62 0.70 -6.40 -14.04
CA ASP A 62 -0.55 -7.04 -13.61
C ASP A 62 -1.45 -7.52 -14.77
N GLU A 63 -1.09 -7.26 -16.05
CA GLU A 63 -1.93 -7.61 -17.21
C GLU A 63 -1.63 -9.00 -17.84
N ASP A 64 -0.54 -9.68 -17.44
CA ASP A 64 -0.03 -10.88 -18.13
C ASP A 64 -0.37 -12.24 -17.47
N GLU A 65 -1.11 -12.28 -16.34
CA GLU A 65 -1.46 -13.55 -15.67
C GLU A 65 -2.77 -14.23 -16.15
N ASP A 66 -3.47 -13.66 -17.13
CA ASP A 66 -4.71 -14.20 -17.72
C ASP A 66 -4.56 -14.61 -19.21
N GLU A 67 -3.53 -15.40 -19.57
CA GLU A 67 -3.52 -16.16 -20.83
C GLU A 67 -3.64 -17.69 -20.57
N ASP A 68 -4.89 -18.16 -20.72
CA ASP A 68 -5.42 -19.55 -20.91
C ASP A 68 -4.54 -20.79 -20.65
#